data_AF-A0A2P8CFH0-F1
#
_entry.id   AF-A0A2P8CFH0-F1
#
_cell.length_a   1.000
_cell.length_b   1.000
_cell.length_c   1.000
_cell.angle_alpha   90.00
_cell.angle_beta   90.00
_cell.angle_gamma   90.00
#
_symmetry.space_group_name_H-M   'P 1'
#
loop_
_entity.id
_entity.type
_entity.pdbx_description
1 polymer ?
#
loop_
_entity_poly.entity_id
_entity_poly.type
_entity_poly.pdbx_seq_one_letter_code
_entity_poly.pdbx_strand_id
1 'polypeptide(L)' 'MDIQALKLELVEKILQTDEPSLLLKIEKLFRKNENDDWWEQLPPEVQDAIAESLDEIEEGKVFTHEQVIREAKERYGF' A
#
# COMPACT_ATOMS: atom_id res chain seq x y z
N MET A 1 -6.44 7.59 -29.20
CA MET A 1 -7.19 6.37 -28.84
C MET A 1 -8.54 6.83 -28.31
N ASP A 2 -9.63 6.35 -28.91
CA ASP A 2 -10.97 6.64 -28.39
C ASP A 2 -11.23 5.73 -27.18
N ILE A 3 -11.39 6.34 -26.01
CA ILE A 3 -11.63 5.63 -24.75
C ILE A 3 -12.95 4.86 -24.80
N GLN A 4 -13.95 5.34 -25.55
CA GLN A 4 -15.24 4.64 -25.70
C GLN A 4 -15.07 3.37 -26.53
N ALA A 5 -14.30 3.44 -27.62
CA ALA A 5 -13.96 2.27 -28.42
C ALA A 5 -13.20 1.21 -27.61
N LEU A 6 -12.23 1.63 -26.80
CA LEU A 6 -11.47 0.73 -25.91
C LEU A 6 -12.37 0.04 -24.88
N LYS A 7 -13.32 0.77 -24.27
CA LYS A 7 -14.27 0.17 -23.30
C LYS A 7 -15.11 -0.92 -23.95
N LEU A 8 -15.62 -0.68 -25.16
CA LEU A 8 -16.45 -1.63 -25.88
C LEU A 8 -15.66 -2.90 -26.25
N GLU A 9 -14.42 -2.75 -26.72
CA GLU A 9 -13.53 -3.86 -27.04
C GLU A 9 -13.23 -4.73 -25.81
N LEU A 10 -13.00 -4.12 -24.64
CA LEU A 10 -12.77 -4.86 -23.41
C LEU A 10 -14.01 -5.64 -22.96
N VAL A 11 -15.21 -5.06 -23.07
CA VAL A 11 -16.46 -5.76 -22.76
C VAL A 11 -16.64 -6.97 -23.67
N GLU A 12 -16.42 -6.81 -24.98
CA GLU A 12 -16.53 -7.91 -25.94
C GLU A 12 -15.55 -9.05 -25.60
N LYS A 13 -14.28 -8.72 -25.34
CA LYS A 13 -13.26 -9.72 -24.96
C LYS A 13 -13.61 -10.47 -23.68
N ILE A 14 -14.17 -9.79 -22.68
CA ILE A 14 -14.60 -10.42 -21.43
C ILE A 14 -15.76 -11.39 -21.68
N LEU A 15 -16.76 -11.00 -22.49
CA LEU A 15 -17.91 -11.85 -22.81
C LEU A 15 -17.54 -13.09 -23.62
N GLN A 16 -16.48 -13.01 -24.43
CA GLN A 16 -15.96 -14.12 -25.24
C GLN A 16 -14.96 -15.02 -24.48
N THR A 17 -14.57 -14.68 -23.26
CA THR A 17 -13.59 -15.45 -22.48
C THR A 17 -14.28 -16.53 -21.66
N ASP A 18 -14.03 -17.79 -21.98
CA ASP A 18 -14.56 -18.93 -21.23
C ASP A 18 -13.65 -19.38 -20.08
N GLU A 19 -12.38 -18.94 -20.05
CA GLU A 19 -11.41 -19.36 -19.03
C GLU A 19 -11.65 -18.66 -17.68
N PRO A 20 -12.13 -19.35 -16.62
CA PRO A 20 -12.49 -18.70 -15.36
C PRO A 20 -11.29 -18.08 -14.64
N SER A 21 -10.09 -18.66 -14.79
CA SER A 21 -8.87 -18.11 -14.18
C SER A 21 -8.48 -16.75 -14.73
N LEU A 22 -8.74 -16.49 -16.01
CA LEU A 22 -8.49 -15.18 -16.62
C LEU A 22 -9.51 -14.15 -16.14
N LEU A 23 -10.80 -14.50 -16.11
CA LEU A 23 -11.87 -13.64 -15.60
C LEU A 23 -11.62 -13.22 -14.14
N LEU A 24 -11.22 -14.15 -13.28
CA LEU A 24 -10.88 -13.86 -11.87
C LEU A 24 -9.69 -12.91 -11.72
N LYS A 25 -8.69 -12.98 -12.61
CA LYS A 25 -7.57 -12.04 -12.61
C LYS A 25 -8.01 -10.64 -13.03
N ILE A 26 -8.86 -10.55 -14.05
CA ILE A 26 -9.43 -9.28 -14.54
C ILE A 26 -10.29 -8.63 -13.43
N GLU A 27 -11.14 -9.42 -12.75
CA GLU A 27 -11.94 -8.94 -11.62
C GLU A 27 -11.06 -8.33 -10.51
N LYS A 28 -9.95 -9.00 -10.15
CA LYS A 28 -9.01 -8.48 -9.15
C LYS A 28 -8.39 -7.14 -9.56
N LEU A 29 -8.12 -6.93 -10.84
CA LEU A 29 -7.58 -5.67 -11.35
C LEU A 29 -8.60 -4.53 -11.22
N PHE A 30 -9.89 -4.80 -11.48
CA PHE A 30 -10.95 -3.83 -11.26
C PHE A 30 -11.16 -3.53 -9.78
N ARG A 31 -11.18 -4.57 -8.92
CA ARG A 31 -11.29 -4.42 -7.46
C ARG A 31 -10.12 -3.67 -6.83
N LYS A 32 -8.92 -3.74 -7.40
CA LYS A 32 -7.75 -2.99 -6.90
C LYS A 32 -7.97 -1.46 -6.98
N ASN A 33 -8.87 -1.01 -7.86
CA ASN A 33 -9.25 0.39 -7.99
C ASN A 33 -10.56 0.73 -7.24
N GLU A 34 -11.26 -0.26 -6.70
CA GLU A 34 -12.55 -0.09 -5.98
C GLU A 34 -12.42 -0.22 -4.46
N ASN A 35 -11.32 -0.79 -3.95
CA ASN A 35 -11.05 -0.80 -2.53
C ASN A 35 -10.31 0.48 -2.16
N ASP A 36 -10.90 1.22 -1.23
CA ASP A 36 -10.30 2.29 -0.44
C ASP A 36 -8.81 2.05 -0.28
N ASP A 37 -8.01 3.08 -0.59
CA ASP A 37 -6.57 3.07 -0.39
C ASP A 37 -6.28 2.38 0.95
N TRP A 38 -5.34 1.44 1.00
CA TRP A 38 -5.08 0.68 2.23
C TRP A 38 -4.80 1.62 3.41
N TRP A 39 -4.34 2.84 3.11
CA TRP A 39 -4.24 3.99 4.01
C TRP A 39 -5.56 4.31 4.74
N GLU A 40 -6.67 4.41 4.00
CA GLU A 40 -8.02 4.70 4.52
C GLU A 40 -8.60 3.55 5.36
N GLN A 41 -8.00 2.35 5.26
CA GLN A 41 -8.38 1.18 6.07
C GLN A 41 -7.61 1.10 7.40
N LEU A 42 -6.59 1.94 7.61
CA LEU A 42 -5.84 1.97 8.86
C LEU A 42 -6.64 2.69 9.97
N PRO A 43 -6.58 2.21 11.22
CA PRO A 43 -7.09 2.97 12.36
C PRO A 43 -6.44 4.38 12.42
N PRO A 44 -7.17 5.42 12.83
CA PRO A 44 -6.63 6.78 12.92
C PRO A 44 -5.33 6.86 13.73
N GLU A 45 -5.22 6.09 14.81
CA GLU A 45 -4.03 6.08 15.66
C GLU A 45 -2.78 5.57 14.92
N VAL A 46 -2.98 4.65 13.97
CA VAL A 46 -1.88 4.11 13.15
C VAL A 46 -1.48 5.11 12.07
N GLN A 47 -2.45 5.81 11.48
CA GLN A 47 -2.17 6.88 10.51
C GLN A 47 -1.38 8.01 11.18
N ASP A 48 -1.81 8.45 12.37
CA ASP A 48 -1.15 9.49 13.16
C ASP A 48 0.29 9.07 13.52
N ALA A 49 0.49 7.84 14.00
CA ALA A 49 1.81 7.32 14.33
C ALA A 49 2.75 7.25 13.11
N ILE A 50 2.23 6.89 11.93
CA ILE A 50 3.01 6.89 10.69
C ILE A 50 3.36 8.33 10.27
N ALA A 51 2.42 9.28 10.37
CA ALA A 51 2.67 10.68 10.05
C ALA A 51 3.75 11.28 10.98
N GLU A 52 3.64 11.05 12.29
CA GLU A 52 4.65 11.47 13.27
C GLU A 52 6.02 10.85 12.96
N SER A 53 6.07 9.56 12.64
CA SER A 53 7.32 8.88 12.29
C SER A 53 7.98 9.46 11.04
N LEU A 54 7.19 9.91 10.05
CA LEU A 54 7.71 10.56 8.84
C LEU A 54 8.33 11.92 9.17
N ASP A 55 7.66 12.73 9.99
CA ASP A 55 8.20 14.02 10.46
C ASP A 55 9.50 13.81 11.26
N GLU A 56 9.55 12.79 12.13
CA GLU A 56 10.76 12.43 12.87
C GLU A 56 11.91 12.02 11.94
N ILE A 57 11.62 11.31 10.86
CA ILE A 57 12.62 10.95 9.85
C ILE A 57 13.17 12.20 9.15
N GLU A 58 12.30 13.14 8.76
CA GLU A 58 12.71 14.41 8.14
C GLU A 58 13.55 15.28 9.08
N GLU A 59 13.20 15.29 10.36
CA GLU A 59 13.95 15.97 11.41
C GLU A 59 15.25 15.24 11.81
N GLY A 60 15.50 14.06 11.24
CA GLY A 60 16.71 13.26 11.52
C GLY A 60 16.70 12.60 12.89
N LYS A 61 15.53 12.48 13.55
CA LYS A 61 15.32 11.78 14.83
C LYS A 61 15.30 10.26 14.66
N VAL A 62 16.18 9.74 13.81
CA VAL A 62 16.33 8.32 13.53
C VAL A 62 17.60 7.80 14.18
N PHE A 63 17.51 6.59 14.72
CA PHE A 63 18.65 5.93 15.35
C PHE A 63 18.89 4.59 14.68
N THR A 64 20.14 4.31 14.35
CA THR A 64 20.53 2.96 13.94
C THR A 64 20.45 2.01 15.13
N HIS A 65 20.26 0.73 14.83
CA HIS A 65 20.26 -0.30 15.86
C HIS A 65 21.52 -0.24 16.75
N GLU A 66 22.70 -0.01 16.16
CA GLU A 66 23.95 0.12 16.89
C GLU A 66 23.96 1.31 17.86
N GLN A 67 23.41 2.46 17.44
CA GLN A 67 23.30 3.65 18.29
C GLN A 67 22.41 3.36 19.51
N VAL A 68 21.25 2.75 19.29
CA VAL A 68 20.29 2.41 20.36
C VAL A 68 20.89 1.41 21.35
N ILE A 69 21.53 0.35 20.85
CA ILE A 69 22.14 -0.68 21.72
C ILE A 69 23.30 -0.10 22.54
N ARG A 70 24.13 0.76 21.95
CA ARG A 70 25.21 1.42 22.68
C ARG A 70 24.66 2.31 23.81
N GLU A 71 23.69 3.17 23.49
CA GLU A 71 23.06 4.06 24.49
C GLU A 71 22.36 3.29 25.61
N ALA A 72 21.66 2.21 25.27
CA ALA A 72 21.00 1.35 26.26
C ALA A 72 22.02 0.68 27.21
N LYS A 73 23.15 0.19 26.69
CA LYS A 73 24.23 -0.39 27.50
C LYS A 73 24.87 0.65 28.41
N GLU A 74 25.14 1.85 27.91
CA GLU A 74 25.72 2.95 28.69
C GLU A 74 24.80 3.43 29.81
N ARG A 75 23.48 3.49 29.57
CA ARG A 75 22.50 3.98 30.56
C ARG A 75 22.06 2.93 31.58
N TYR A 76 21.88 1.69 31.17
CA TYR A 76 21.26 0.65 32.01
C TYR A 76 22.19 -0.50 32.39
N GLY A 77 23.40 -0.55 31.82
CA GLY A 77 24.50 -1.38 32.35
C GLY A 77 24.33 -2.89 32.24
N PHE A 78 23.71 -3.39 31.16
CA PHE A 78 23.71 -4.83 30.86
C PHE A 78 25.04 -5.29 30.25
#